data_AF-A0A9Q0E4G9-F1
#
_entry.id   AF-A0A9Q0E4G9-F1
#
_cell.length_a   1.000
_cell.length_b   1.000
_cell.length_c   1.000
_cell.angle_alpha   90.00
_cell.angle_beta   90.00
_cell.angle_gamma   90.00
#
_symmetry.space_group_name_H-M   'P 1'
#
loop_
_entity.id
_entity.type
_entity.pdbx_description
1 polymer ?
#
loop_
_entity_poly.entity_id
_entity_poly.type
_entity_poly.pdbx_seq_one_letter_code
_entity_poly.pdbx_strand_id
1 'polypeptide(L)'
;MSYRGRVLVANTLVASTLWHRLMALTPPRNLMEDIQQEIVDFFWSGRHWVRAAALYLPLAEGGQGLISIQSKIASFRLRTVSRLLYDCGPSWLNFGKLLLRSVGRFGYHKQLFLLTPEELDLSGLTPFYTSVLQAWHTFKFARATSEMPGMWVFEEPLFFNGLLRARSLQSASLRISLREAGCTKVGHLMKAKATSRP
;
A
#
# COMPACT_ATOMS: atom_id res chain seq x y z
N MET A 1 -31.26 -21.58 10.50
CA MET A 1 -30.47 -20.43 11.05
C MET A 1 -30.89 -19.16 10.32
N SER A 2 -31.01 -18.04 11.05
CA SER A 2 -31.29 -16.73 10.45
C SER A 2 -30.07 -16.18 9.70
N TYR A 3 -30.27 -15.31 8.71
CA TYR A 3 -29.17 -14.66 7.97
C TYR A 3 -28.22 -13.88 8.88
N ARG A 4 -28.77 -13.22 9.91
CA ARG A 4 -28.00 -12.53 10.96
C ARG A 4 -27.09 -13.50 11.73
N GLY A 5 -27.61 -14.65 12.12
CA GLY A 5 -26.84 -15.69 12.80
C GLY A 5 -25.70 -16.22 11.93
N ARG A 6 -25.97 -16.47 10.64
CA ARG A 6 -24.94 -16.93 9.69
C ARG A 6 -23.80 -15.91 9.51
N VAL A 7 -24.13 -14.63 9.37
CA VAL A 7 -23.12 -13.55 9.28
C VAL A 7 -22.27 -13.49 10.55
N LEU A 8 -22.90 -13.59 11.72
CA LEU A 8 -22.18 -13.55 12.99
C LEU A 8 -21.21 -14.73 13.13
N VAL A 9 -21.66 -15.94 12.80
CA VAL A 9 -20.83 -17.15 12.82
C VAL A 9 -19.66 -17.02 11.83
N ALA A 10 -19.95 -16.65 10.58
CA ALA A 10 -18.92 -16.48 9.57
C ALA A 10 -17.87 -15.43 9.97
N ASN A 11 -18.29 -14.24 10.39
CA ASN A 11 -17.40 -13.17 10.81
C ASN A 11 -16.53 -13.58 12.01
N THR A 12 -17.11 -14.30 12.97
CA THR A 12 -16.38 -14.78 14.16
C THR A 12 -15.33 -15.83 13.80
N LEU A 13 -15.69 -16.80 12.95
CA LEU A 13 -14.78 -17.86 12.50
C LEU A 13 -13.61 -17.30 11.69
N VAL A 14 -13.90 -16.41 10.74
CA VAL A 14 -12.86 -15.71 9.97
C VAL A 14 -11.96 -14.92 10.91
N ALA A 15 -12.54 -14.29 11.93
CA ALA A 15 -11.77 -13.50 12.86
C ALA A 15 -10.80 -14.29 13.72
N SER A 16 -11.25 -15.41 14.27
CA SER A 16 -10.42 -16.26 15.13
C SER A 16 -9.31 -16.98 14.36
N THR A 17 -9.54 -17.32 13.09
CA THR A 17 -8.62 -18.17 12.31
C THR A 17 -7.68 -17.38 11.41
N LEU A 18 -8.16 -16.32 10.76
CA LEU A 18 -7.45 -15.68 9.65
C LEU A 18 -6.77 -14.36 10.05
N TRP A 19 -7.37 -13.53 10.90
CA TRP A 19 -6.86 -12.18 11.17
C TRP A 19 -5.42 -12.14 11.67
N HIS A 20 -5.07 -12.99 12.63
CA HIS A 20 -3.71 -13.03 13.17
C HIS A 20 -2.68 -13.36 12.08
N ARG A 21 -3.01 -14.32 11.20
CA ARG A 21 -2.12 -14.75 10.11
C ARG A 21 -2.01 -13.69 9.03
N LEU A 22 -3.13 -13.11 8.60
CA LEU A 22 -3.19 -12.12 7.53
C LEU A 22 -2.55 -10.78 7.91
N MET A 23 -2.41 -10.48 9.21
CA MET A 23 -1.66 -9.31 9.66
C MET A 23 -0.16 -9.38 9.29
N ALA A 24 0.44 -10.56 9.26
CA ALA A 24 1.87 -10.75 9.01
C ALA A 24 2.19 -11.43 7.67
N LEU A 25 1.29 -12.27 7.16
CA LEU A 25 1.51 -13.09 5.98
C LEU A 25 0.69 -12.57 4.79
N THR A 26 1.27 -12.69 3.59
CA THR A 26 0.54 -12.49 2.34
C THR A 26 -0.06 -13.82 1.92
N PRO A 27 -1.39 -13.93 1.82
CA PRO A 27 -2.01 -15.17 1.40
C PRO A 27 -1.74 -15.45 -0.08
N PRO A 28 -1.79 -16.73 -0.50
CA PRO A 28 -1.84 -17.09 -1.91
C PRO A 28 -3.05 -16.42 -2.59
N ARG A 29 -2.91 -16.03 -3.86
CA ARG A 29 -3.90 -15.21 -4.57
C ARG A 29 -5.30 -15.83 -4.57
N ASN A 30 -5.38 -17.14 -4.85
CA ASN A 30 -6.68 -17.81 -5.04
C ASN A 30 -7.31 -18.27 -3.72
N LEU A 31 -6.51 -18.57 -2.70
CA LEU A 31 -7.00 -19.14 -1.43
C LEU A 31 -8.03 -18.23 -0.74
N MET A 32 -7.83 -16.92 -0.77
CA MET A 32 -8.77 -16.00 -0.13
C MET A 32 -10.06 -15.83 -0.91
N GLU A 33 -10.01 -16.01 -2.24
CA GLU A 33 -11.19 -15.97 -3.10
C GLU A 33 -12.02 -17.23 -2.87
N ASP A 34 -11.38 -18.40 -2.82
CA ASP A 34 -12.02 -19.68 -2.53
C ASP A 34 -12.71 -19.65 -1.16
N ILE A 35 -12.02 -19.21 -0.11
CA ILE A 35 -12.61 -19.08 1.24
C ILE A 35 -13.76 -18.07 1.23
N GLN A 36 -13.63 -16.96 0.50
CA GLN A 36 -14.68 -15.95 0.42
C GLN A 36 -15.93 -16.50 -0.28
N GLN A 37 -15.77 -17.33 -1.31
CA GLN A 37 -16.86 -18.02 -2.01
C GLN A 37 -17.57 -19.00 -1.06
N GLU A 38 -16.83 -19.86 -0.36
CA GLU A 38 -17.39 -20.80 0.62
C GLU A 38 -18.21 -20.10 1.72
N ILE A 39 -17.74 -18.94 2.19
CA ILE A 39 -18.49 -18.12 3.16
C ILE A 39 -19.79 -17.57 2.57
N VAL A 40 -19.76 -17.13 1.32
CA VAL A 40 -20.94 -16.61 0.60
C VAL A 40 -21.93 -17.74 0.34
N ASP A 41 -21.46 -18.94 -0.02
CA ASP A 41 -22.27 -20.13 -0.24
C ASP A 41 -22.91 -20.61 1.05
N PHE A 42 -22.16 -20.59 2.16
CA PHE A 42 -22.69 -20.83 3.50
C PHE A 42 -23.80 -19.82 3.88
N PHE A 43 -23.59 -18.53 3.57
CA PHE A 43 -24.60 -17.50 3.83
C PHE A 43 -25.90 -17.76 3.06
N TRP A 44 -25.79 -18.06 1.76
CA TRP A 44 -26.94 -18.27 0.88
C TRP A 44 -27.57 -19.66 1.01
N SER A 45 -26.85 -20.65 1.55
CA SER A 45 -27.27 -22.06 1.54
C SER A 45 -27.76 -22.52 0.16
N GLY A 46 -27.01 -22.19 -0.90
CA GLY A 46 -27.34 -22.55 -2.28
C GLY A 46 -28.35 -21.64 -3.00
N ARG A 47 -28.78 -20.51 -2.42
CA ARG A 47 -29.73 -19.57 -3.05
C ARG A 47 -29.10 -18.22 -3.34
N HIS A 48 -28.48 -18.04 -4.51
CA HIS A 48 -27.83 -16.77 -4.88
C HIS A 48 -28.82 -15.75 -5.46
N TRP A 49 -29.35 -14.85 -4.61
CA TRP A 49 -30.39 -13.90 -5.05
C TRP A 49 -29.84 -12.48 -5.29
N VAL A 50 -28.69 -12.14 -4.72
CA VAL A 50 -28.08 -10.81 -4.81
C VAL A 50 -26.56 -10.93 -5.00
N ARG A 51 -25.96 -9.95 -5.68
CA ARG A 51 -24.51 -9.83 -5.81
C ARG A 51 -23.83 -9.84 -4.43
N ALA A 52 -22.75 -10.61 -4.29
CA ALA A 52 -22.00 -10.75 -3.04
C ALA A 52 -21.53 -9.40 -2.47
N ALA A 53 -21.23 -8.43 -3.34
CA ALA A 53 -20.85 -7.07 -2.95
C ALA A 53 -21.87 -6.40 -2.00
N ALA A 54 -23.17 -6.65 -2.18
CA ALA A 54 -24.21 -6.09 -1.32
C ALA A 54 -24.21 -6.69 0.10
N LEU A 55 -23.70 -7.92 0.26
CA LEU A 55 -23.57 -8.55 1.57
C LEU A 55 -22.49 -7.88 2.41
N TYR A 56 -21.45 -7.34 1.76
CA TYR A 56 -20.32 -6.72 2.43
C TYR A 56 -20.61 -5.31 2.96
N LEU A 57 -21.71 -4.70 2.50
CA LEU A 57 -22.09 -3.37 2.94
C LEU A 57 -22.50 -3.37 4.43
N PRO A 58 -22.25 -2.26 5.14
CA PRO A 58 -22.77 -2.06 6.49
C PRO A 58 -24.29 -2.15 6.54
N LEU A 59 -24.82 -2.49 7.73
CA LEU A 59 -26.27 -2.54 7.97
C LEU A 59 -26.96 -1.20 7.67
N ALA A 60 -26.28 -0.09 7.99
CA ALA A 60 -26.77 1.26 7.75
C ALA A 60 -26.98 1.57 6.26
N GLU A 61 -26.27 0.87 5.37
CA GLU A 61 -26.35 1.03 3.91
C GLU A 61 -27.24 -0.06 3.28
N GLY A 62 -28.03 -0.78 4.08
CA GLY A 62 -28.91 -1.86 3.61
C GLY A 62 -28.20 -3.19 3.37
N GLY A 63 -26.93 -3.32 3.78
CA GLY A 63 -26.16 -4.55 3.67
C GLY A 63 -26.37 -5.54 4.81
N GLN A 64 -25.73 -6.70 4.70
CA GLN A 64 -25.79 -7.76 5.71
C GLN A 64 -24.64 -7.70 6.73
N GLY A 65 -23.59 -6.90 6.47
CA GLY A 65 -22.43 -6.77 7.35
C GLY A 65 -21.48 -7.97 7.31
N LEU A 66 -21.47 -8.73 6.21
CA LEU A 66 -20.52 -9.81 6.01
C LEU A 66 -19.13 -9.21 5.75
N ILE A 67 -18.08 -9.72 6.39
CA ILE A 67 -16.74 -9.16 6.18
C ILE A 67 -16.20 -9.60 4.82
N SER A 68 -15.78 -8.63 4.00
CA SER A 68 -14.91 -8.90 2.86
C SER A 68 -13.47 -9.13 3.33
N ILE A 69 -12.95 -10.33 3.08
CA ILE A 69 -11.59 -10.70 3.49
C ILE A 69 -10.55 -9.80 2.80
N GLN A 70 -10.71 -9.52 1.51
CA GLN A 70 -9.79 -8.67 0.74
C GLN A 70 -9.74 -7.24 1.28
N SER A 71 -10.90 -6.63 1.54
CA SER A 71 -10.97 -5.29 2.15
C SER A 71 -10.32 -5.26 3.53
N LYS A 72 -10.45 -6.36 4.31
CA LYS A 72 -9.81 -6.47 5.62
C LYS A 72 -8.29 -6.59 5.51
N ILE A 73 -7.78 -7.38 4.56
CA ILE A 73 -6.34 -7.47 4.26
C ILE A 73 -5.80 -6.08 3.88
N ALA A 74 -6.45 -5.38 2.95
CA ALA A 74 -6.06 -4.03 2.55
C ALA A 74 -6.01 -3.08 3.76
N SER A 75 -6.98 -3.17 4.67
CA SER A 75 -7.00 -2.39 5.91
C SER A 75 -5.81 -2.69 6.83
N PHE A 76 -5.42 -3.96 6.98
CA PHE A 76 -4.21 -4.32 7.74
C PHE A 76 -2.93 -3.79 7.08
N ARG A 77 -2.86 -3.85 5.74
CA ARG A 77 -1.74 -3.29 4.97
C ARG A 77 -1.65 -1.78 5.15
N LEU A 78 -2.76 -1.06 5.05
CA LEU A 78 -2.83 0.37 5.32
C LEU A 78 -2.42 0.74 6.74
N ARG A 79 -2.79 -0.07 7.73
CA ARG A 79 -2.33 0.14 9.12
C ARG A 79 -0.80 0.00 9.22
N THR A 80 -0.19 -0.87 8.42
CA THR A 80 1.27 -0.93 8.34
C THR A 80 1.85 0.29 7.64
N VAL A 81 1.21 0.79 6.58
CA VAL A 81 1.62 2.03 5.91
C VAL A 81 1.60 3.21 6.88
N SER A 82 0.52 3.39 7.65
CA SER A 82 0.44 4.50 8.61
C SER A 82 1.57 4.43 9.64
N ARG A 83 1.88 3.24 10.16
CA ARG A 83 3.02 3.03 11.07
C ARG A 83 4.37 3.36 10.42
N LEU A 84 4.55 3.03 9.13
CA LEU A 84 5.77 3.34 8.38
C LEU A 84 5.93 4.83 8.09
N LEU A 85 4.83 5.54 7.84
CA LEU A 85 4.83 6.97 7.54
C LEU A 85 5.04 7.83 8.79
N TYR A 86 4.34 7.51 9.88
CA TYR A 86 4.35 8.30 11.11
C TYR A 86 5.39 7.83 12.14
N ASP A 87 6.22 6.84 11.80
CA ASP A 87 7.23 6.25 12.69
C ASP A 87 6.69 5.77 14.04
N CYS A 88 5.38 5.49 14.09
CA CYS A 88 4.71 5.02 15.29
C CYS A 88 4.62 3.49 15.25
N GLY A 89 5.50 2.81 15.99
CA GLY A 89 5.35 1.36 16.17
C GLY A 89 6.61 0.62 16.61
N PRO A 90 6.54 -0.72 16.56
CA PRO A 90 7.58 -1.60 17.08
C PRO A 90 8.90 -1.51 16.29
N SER A 91 10.00 -1.92 16.93
CA SER A 91 11.37 -1.83 16.40
C SER A 91 11.58 -2.54 15.06
N TRP A 92 10.81 -3.59 14.74
CA TRP A 92 10.89 -4.29 13.45
C TRP A 92 10.55 -3.39 12.25
N LEU A 93 9.84 -2.28 12.45
CA LEU A 93 9.57 -1.30 11.39
C LEU A 93 10.86 -0.72 10.81
N ASN A 94 11.94 -0.63 11.59
CA ASN A 94 13.24 -0.18 11.10
C ASN A 94 13.80 -1.14 10.06
N PHE A 95 13.65 -2.45 10.29
CA PHE A 95 14.00 -3.46 9.29
C PHE A 95 13.14 -3.34 8.03
N GLY A 96 11.84 -3.09 8.19
CA GLY A 96 10.95 -2.81 7.07
C GLY A 96 11.39 -1.60 6.24
N LYS A 97 11.82 -0.51 6.88
CA LYS A 97 12.38 0.66 6.19
C LYS A 97 13.67 0.33 5.46
N LEU A 98 14.54 -0.51 6.02
CA LEU A 98 15.76 -0.97 5.35
C LEU A 98 15.43 -1.78 4.09
N LEU A 99 14.43 -2.68 4.16
CA LEU A 99 13.94 -3.41 2.99
C LEU A 99 13.33 -2.47 1.95
N LEU A 100 12.59 -1.45 2.36
CA LEU A 100 12.07 -0.45 1.41
C LEU A 100 13.19 0.36 0.75
N ARG A 101 14.30 0.63 1.44
CA ARG A 101 15.47 1.34 0.86
C ARG A 101 16.17 0.56 -0.25
N SER A 102 16.03 -0.76 -0.30
CA SER A 102 16.64 -1.56 -1.38
C SER A 102 15.90 -1.40 -2.72
N VAL A 103 14.64 -0.95 -2.69
CA VAL A 103 13.79 -0.78 -3.87
C VAL A 103 14.42 0.19 -4.87
N GLY A 104 14.67 -0.30 -6.09
CA GLY A 104 15.24 0.47 -7.20
C GLY A 104 16.61 1.13 -6.93
N ARG A 105 17.25 0.81 -5.78
CA ARG A 105 18.48 1.43 -5.28
C ARG A 105 18.40 2.96 -5.14
N PHE A 106 17.20 3.50 -4.88
CA PHE A 106 17.01 4.95 -4.72
C PHE A 106 17.26 5.43 -3.28
N GLY A 107 17.32 4.51 -2.31
CA GLY A 107 17.42 4.85 -0.89
C GLY A 107 16.15 5.48 -0.32
N TYR A 108 15.03 5.36 -1.04
CA TYR A 108 13.73 5.84 -0.59
C TYR A 108 13.13 4.94 0.49
N HIS A 109 12.31 5.52 1.36
CA HIS A 109 11.53 4.75 2.33
C HIS A 109 10.09 5.28 2.32
N LYS A 110 9.80 6.36 3.03
CA LYS A 110 8.47 7.01 3.01
C LYS A 110 8.12 7.56 1.63
N GLN A 111 9.12 7.99 0.88
CA GLN A 111 8.96 8.57 -0.45
C GLN A 111 8.37 7.56 -1.46
N LEU A 112 8.54 6.25 -1.25
CA LEU A 112 7.97 5.24 -2.15
C LEU A 112 6.44 5.34 -2.26
N PHE A 113 5.78 5.75 -1.18
CA PHE A 113 4.32 5.93 -1.15
C PHE A 113 3.85 7.15 -1.96
N LEU A 114 4.76 8.03 -2.41
CA LEU A 114 4.44 9.18 -3.26
C LEU A 114 4.63 8.91 -4.75
N LEU A 115 5.21 7.75 -5.10
CA LEU A 115 5.60 7.41 -6.47
C LEU A 115 4.42 6.84 -7.27
N THR A 116 4.52 6.96 -8.59
CA THR A 116 3.65 6.23 -9.51
C THR A 116 4.09 4.76 -9.63
N PRO A 117 3.21 3.78 -9.36
CA PRO A 117 3.58 2.37 -9.24
C PRO A 117 4.03 1.73 -10.57
N GLU A 118 3.59 2.27 -11.70
CA GLU A 118 3.78 1.71 -13.05
C GLU A 118 5.25 1.59 -13.47
N GLU A 119 6.16 2.34 -12.82
CA GLU A 119 7.56 2.42 -13.22
C GLU A 119 8.54 1.94 -12.14
N LEU A 120 8.04 1.42 -11.01
CA LEU A 120 8.86 1.03 -9.87
C LEU A 120 9.28 -0.43 -9.94
N ASP A 121 10.59 -0.68 -9.93
CA ASP A 121 11.13 -2.03 -9.79
C ASP A 121 11.00 -2.50 -8.34
N LEU A 122 10.04 -3.41 -8.11
CA LEU A 122 9.77 -4.04 -6.81
C LEU A 122 10.57 -5.34 -6.61
N SER A 123 11.51 -5.65 -7.50
CA SER A 123 12.36 -6.82 -7.37
C SER A 123 13.15 -6.79 -6.05
N GLY A 124 13.18 -7.91 -5.33
CA GLY A 124 13.85 -8.04 -4.04
C GLY A 124 13.02 -7.64 -2.81
N LEU A 125 11.79 -7.13 -2.97
CA LEU A 125 10.87 -6.98 -1.84
C LEU A 125 10.22 -8.31 -1.47
N THR A 126 9.93 -8.47 -0.18
CA THR A 126 9.12 -9.61 0.27
C THR A 126 7.68 -9.44 -0.23
N PRO A 127 6.95 -10.56 -0.47
CA PRO A 127 5.54 -10.51 -0.89
C PRO A 127 4.65 -9.68 0.05
N PHE A 128 5.04 -9.55 1.32
CA PHE A 128 4.36 -8.69 2.28
C PHE A 128 4.49 -7.21 1.93
N TYR A 129 5.71 -6.69 1.76
CA TYR A 129 5.89 -5.26 1.46
C TYR A 129 5.39 -4.89 0.07
N THR A 130 5.46 -5.80 -0.89
CA THR A 130 4.81 -5.64 -2.20
C THR A 130 3.29 -5.49 -2.04
N SER A 131 2.65 -6.34 -1.23
CA SER A 131 1.22 -6.22 -0.90
C SER A 131 0.89 -4.94 -0.15
N VAL A 132 1.78 -4.43 0.71
CA VAL A 132 1.62 -3.14 1.41
C VAL A 132 1.59 -1.97 0.42
N LEU A 133 2.54 -1.93 -0.52
CA LEU A 133 2.60 -0.90 -1.55
C LEU A 133 1.39 -0.97 -2.48
N GLN A 134 1.01 -2.17 -2.95
CA GLN A 134 -0.17 -2.37 -3.78
C GLN A 134 -1.45 -1.86 -3.08
N ALA A 135 -1.64 -2.22 -1.80
CA ALA A 135 -2.79 -1.77 -1.03
C ALA A 135 -2.84 -0.25 -0.87
N TRP A 136 -1.69 0.42 -0.76
CA TRP A 136 -1.62 1.88 -0.74
C TRP A 136 -2.07 2.50 -2.07
N HIS A 137 -1.60 1.96 -3.21
CA HIS A 137 -1.94 2.48 -4.53
C HIS A 137 -3.41 2.26 -4.94
N THR A 138 -4.12 1.35 -4.29
CA THR A 138 -5.58 1.22 -4.45
C THR A 138 -6.33 2.49 -4.00
N PHE A 139 -5.76 3.28 -3.09
CA PHE A 139 -6.36 4.50 -2.60
C PHE A 139 -5.90 5.71 -3.43
N LYS A 140 -6.86 6.54 -3.82
CA LYS A 140 -6.57 7.87 -4.37
C LYS A 140 -6.16 8.77 -3.21
N PHE A 141 -4.90 9.16 -3.18
CA PHE A 141 -4.42 10.21 -2.28
C PHE A 141 -4.27 11.52 -3.05
N ALA A 142 -4.68 12.62 -2.42
CA ALA A 142 -4.43 13.97 -2.91
C ALA A 142 -3.35 14.61 -2.03
N ARG A 143 -2.44 15.34 -2.66
CA ARG A 143 -1.47 16.15 -1.92
C ARG A 143 -2.15 17.42 -1.47
N ALA A 144 -1.97 17.79 -0.20
CA ALA A 144 -2.41 19.08 0.27
C ALA A 144 -1.57 20.18 -0.42
N THR A 145 -2.21 21.02 -1.22
CA THR A 145 -1.58 22.21 -1.79
C THR A 145 -1.48 23.28 -0.71
N SER A 146 -0.27 23.49 -0.20
CA SER A 146 0.04 24.62 0.69
C SER A 146 0.47 25.82 -0.16
N GLU A 147 -0.04 27.01 0.16
CA GLU A 147 0.34 28.27 -0.52
C GLU A 147 1.81 28.61 -0.33
N MET A 148 2.42 28.18 0.78
CA MET A 148 3.86 28.26 1.00
C MET A 148 4.51 26.88 0.91
N PRO A 149 5.42 26.65 -0.06
CA PRO A 149 6.20 25.44 -0.13
C PRO A 149 7.13 25.37 1.10
N GLY A 150 6.87 24.41 1.98
CA GLY A 150 7.73 24.18 3.14
C GLY A 150 9.01 23.43 2.77
N MET A 151 9.89 23.23 3.76
CA MET A 151 11.14 22.47 3.59
C MET A 151 10.93 21.01 3.13
N TRP A 152 9.69 20.49 3.21
CA TRP A 152 9.32 19.17 2.73
C TRP A 152 9.52 18.99 1.22
N VAL A 153 9.50 20.07 0.42
CA VAL A 153 9.74 20.01 -1.02
C VAL A 153 11.13 19.44 -1.34
N PHE A 154 12.12 19.67 -0.48
CA PHE A 154 13.47 19.13 -0.69
C PHE A 154 13.55 17.62 -0.48
N GLU A 155 12.59 17.04 0.25
CA GLU A 155 12.48 15.61 0.50
C GLU A 155 11.68 14.87 -0.57
N GLU A 156 11.09 15.61 -1.53
CA GLU A 156 10.34 15.04 -2.64
C GLU A 156 11.25 14.18 -3.53
N PRO A 157 10.78 12.98 -3.95
CA PRO A 157 11.51 12.14 -4.87
C PRO A 157 11.61 12.81 -6.24
N LEU A 158 12.78 12.69 -6.86
CA LEU A 158 13.03 13.26 -8.18
C LEU A 158 12.44 12.39 -9.30
N PHE A 159 12.52 11.06 -9.14
CA PHE A 159 12.04 10.09 -10.13
C PHE A 159 10.64 9.60 -9.75
N PHE A 160 9.84 9.27 -10.76
CA PHE A 160 8.49 8.69 -10.61
C PHE A 160 7.52 9.53 -9.77
N ASN A 161 7.78 10.82 -9.67
CA ASN A 161 6.96 11.74 -8.92
C ASN A 161 5.86 12.29 -9.83
N GLY A 162 4.59 12.08 -9.45
CA GLY A 162 3.45 12.61 -10.19
C GLY A 162 3.45 14.13 -10.35
N LEU A 163 4.10 14.88 -9.45
CA LEU A 163 4.25 16.34 -9.54
C LEU A 163 5.36 16.77 -10.51
N LEU A 164 6.47 16.01 -10.57
CA LEU A 164 7.66 16.38 -11.34
C LEU A 164 7.74 15.56 -12.62
N ARG A 165 6.76 15.77 -13.52
CA ARG A 165 6.73 15.12 -14.83
C ARG A 165 7.58 15.89 -15.84
N ALA A 166 8.91 15.81 -15.68
CA ALA A 166 9.85 16.33 -16.68
C ALA A 166 10.36 15.20 -17.58
N ARG A 167 10.32 15.39 -18.91
CA ARG A 167 10.80 14.40 -19.91
C ARG A 167 12.27 14.03 -19.71
N SER A 168 13.08 14.96 -19.22
CA SER A 168 14.50 14.70 -18.91
C SER A 168 14.68 13.69 -17.78
N LEU A 169 13.80 13.70 -16.77
CA LEU A 169 13.86 12.78 -15.62
C LEU A 169 13.34 11.37 -15.96
N GLN A 170 12.68 11.20 -17.11
CA GLN A 170 12.25 9.89 -17.63
C GLN A 170 13.38 9.17 -18.38
N SER A 171 14.46 9.87 -18.74
CA SER A 171 15.62 9.25 -19.39
C SER A 171 16.30 8.24 -18.47
N ALA A 172 16.42 6.99 -18.93
CA ALA A 172 17.05 5.92 -18.17
C ALA A 172 18.52 6.23 -17.85
N SER A 173 19.27 6.77 -18.80
CA SER A 173 20.68 7.10 -18.64
C SER A 173 20.90 8.19 -17.59
N LEU A 174 20.09 9.26 -17.63
CA LEU A 174 20.16 10.34 -16.63
C LEU A 174 19.79 9.85 -15.24
N ARG A 175 18.76 9.00 -15.13
CA ARG A 175 18.35 8.40 -13.86
C ARG A 175 19.44 7.51 -13.26
N ILE A 176 20.12 6.70 -14.07
CA ILE A 176 21.24 5.86 -13.60
C ILE A 176 22.38 6.75 -13.08
N SER A 177 22.79 7.74 -13.87
CA SER A 177 23.88 8.66 -13.51
C SER A 177 23.58 9.46 -12.23
N LEU A 178 22.38 10.04 -12.12
CA LEU A 178 21.96 10.77 -10.92
C LEU A 178 21.82 9.86 -9.70
N ARG A 179 21.36 8.62 -9.89
CA ARG A 179 21.30 7.63 -8.81
C ARG A 179 22.69 7.25 -8.30
N GLU A 180 23.65 7.04 -9.21
CA GLU A 180 25.05 6.76 -8.86
C GLU A 180 25.72 7.94 -8.15
N ALA A 181 25.38 9.17 -8.53
CA ALA A 181 25.78 10.38 -7.83
C ALA A 181 25.02 10.62 -6.50
N GLY A 182 24.15 9.71 -6.08
CA GLY A 182 23.33 9.85 -4.85
C GLY A 182 22.25 10.93 -4.94
N CYS A 183 21.99 11.50 -6.11
CA CYS A 183 21.04 12.58 -6.36
C CYS A 183 19.64 12.03 -6.65
N THR A 184 18.91 11.63 -5.61
CA THR A 184 17.57 11.04 -5.75
C THR A 184 16.43 11.95 -5.28
N LYS A 185 16.72 13.05 -4.58
CA LYS A 185 15.70 14.00 -4.10
C LYS A 185 15.92 15.39 -4.68
N VAL A 186 14.86 16.20 -4.70
CA VAL A 186 14.94 17.59 -5.18
C VAL A 186 16.02 18.39 -4.43
N GLY A 187 16.14 18.21 -3.11
CA GLY A 187 17.17 18.88 -2.31
C GLY A 187 18.60 18.50 -2.68
N HIS A 188 18.83 17.33 -3.27
CA HIS A 188 20.18 16.90 -3.67
C HIS A 188 20.68 17.69 -4.89
N LEU A 189 19.77 18.09 -5.79
CA LEU A 189 20.11 18.92 -6.95
C LEU A 189 20.62 20.31 -6.54
N MET A 190 20.03 20.89 -5.49
CA MET A 190 20.46 22.19 -4.97
C MET A 190 21.86 22.11 -4.35
N LYS A 191 22.19 21.00 -3.68
CA LYS A 191 23.51 20.76 -3.09
C LYS A 191 24.59 20.51 -4.16
N ALA A 192 24.26 19.75 -5.21
CA ALA A 192 25.19 19.49 -6.31
C ALA A 192 25.58 20.77 -7.09
N LYS A 193 24.69 21.77 -7.12
CA LYS A 193 24.95 23.09 -7.71
C LYS A 193 25.91 23.95 -6.87
N ALA A 194 26.01 23.69 -5.57
CA ALA A 194 26.90 24.42 -4.67
C ALA A 194 28.36 23.94 -4.75
N THR A 195 28.59 22.66 -5.04
CA THR A 195 29.94 22.07 -5.22
C THR A 195 30.53 22.27 -6.61
N SER A 196 29.77 22.81 -7.56
CA SER A 196 30.18 23.07 -8.94
C SER A 196 30.42 24.56 -9.25
N ARG A 197 30.38 25.43 -8.24
CA ARG A 197 30.85 26.82 -8.36
C ARG A 197 32.34 26.87 -7.99
N PRO A 198 33.24 27.31 -8.90
CA PRO A 198 34.63 27.60 -8.58
C PRO A 198 34.75 28.79 -7.61
#